data_AF-A0A943DLA4-F1
#
_entry.id   AF-A0A943DLA4-F1
#
_cell.length_a   1.000
_cell.length_b   1.000
_cell.length_c   1.000
_cell.angle_alpha   90.00
_cell.angle_beta   90.00
_cell.angle_gamma   90.00
#
_symmetry.space_group_name_H-M   'P 1'
#
loop_
_entity.id
_entity.type
_entity.pdbx_description
1 polymer ?
#
loop_
_entity_poly.entity_id
_entity_poly.type
_entity_poly.pdbx_seq_one_letter_code
_entity_poly.pdbx_strand_id
1 'polypeptide(L)'
;MSFDIFGKSIQLTDLYTAGVRWIFVILALYILIRSIRSLLQTKNPSEVWAYMNMRVFRTDGEGIPVETEEMSVPVTHWESVIGRDKNCDISIEDPALSRNHGILMRDTRGEWTYRDLGSKNGTLINDEEVGSAVGARRSLKSKKNKIGQMGEAVSIEYGDVIRAGLTEMVLMPISVEEKNNNIAMRRSDTHFMSAGPSLAALTLFQLLTAFQLLIALGEAYYTQVFMAMGGLMIIMWVYVAVMRGFGNTAFEMETIAFFLSTLSLAVVASSAPESMFKQFIAIALGAGAMIVMCVVLRNLDRTKKLRWILLAAAAVLLLANLTIGTFSYGARNWIDIGGFSFQPSEIVKVVFVWIGAATLDELYEKKNLTIFMIFSVYCFGCLGLMGDFGTAIIFFVTFLIISFLRSGDFSKLALMVGAAAAGGFMILRFKPYVASRFASWTHVWEAAVVDGAGFQQSRTMSAAASGGLIGVGPGEGWLESVPAADTDMVFGMLIEEWGFIIAVLAVLSIVTLSIFAYRSIFAGRSTYYTIAACGAMSMFIFQTMLNVFGCVDLLPFTGVTFPFVSNGGTSMMVSWALLAFLKAADTRERASIAVKAGGKI
;
A
#
# COMPACT_ATOMS: atom_id res chain seq x y z
N MET A 1 -34.59 33.81 4.44
CA MET A 1 -34.60 35.27 4.14
C MET A 1 -34.19 35.42 2.68
N SER A 2 -35.05 35.98 1.83
CA SER A 2 -34.79 36.14 0.39
C SER A 2 -34.36 37.57 0.09
N PHE A 3 -33.30 37.73 -0.70
CA PHE A 3 -32.87 39.03 -1.20
C PHE A 3 -33.21 39.12 -2.68
N ASP A 4 -33.83 40.22 -3.10
CA ASP A 4 -34.10 40.48 -4.51
C ASP A 4 -32.92 41.24 -5.12
N ILE A 5 -32.16 40.55 -5.98
CA ILE A 5 -31.04 41.12 -6.71
C ILE A 5 -31.26 40.76 -8.19
N PHE A 6 -31.47 41.78 -9.03
CA PHE A 6 -31.74 41.64 -10.47
C PHE A 6 -32.93 40.73 -10.85
N GLY A 7 -34.01 40.72 -10.05
CA GLY A 7 -35.27 40.03 -10.42
C GLY A 7 -35.24 38.51 -10.27
N LYS A 8 -34.23 37.95 -9.59
CA LYS A 8 -34.23 36.58 -9.07
C LYS A 8 -34.26 36.62 -7.54
N SER A 9 -35.21 35.89 -6.95
CA SER A 9 -35.24 35.67 -5.50
C SER A 9 -34.09 34.74 -5.10
N ILE A 10 -32.97 35.30 -4.66
CA ILE A 10 -31.83 34.52 -4.18
C ILE A 10 -32.10 34.14 -2.72
N GLN A 11 -32.11 32.85 -2.42
CA GLN A 11 -32.23 32.39 -1.04
C GLN A 11 -30.87 32.51 -0.34
N LEU A 12 -30.89 32.78 0.97
CA LEU A 12 -29.66 32.83 1.79
C LEU A 12 -28.86 31.52 1.71
N THR A 13 -29.54 30.39 1.50
CA THR A 13 -28.97 29.05 1.29
C THR A 13 -28.15 28.96 0.00
N ASP A 14 -28.63 29.57 -1.09
CA ASP A 14 -27.90 29.62 -2.36
C ASP A 14 -26.63 30.46 -2.24
N LEU A 15 -26.72 31.58 -1.52
CA LEU A 15 -25.58 32.47 -1.27
C LEU A 15 -24.54 31.79 -0.38
N TYR A 16 -24.97 31.09 0.68
CA TYR A 16 -24.08 30.28 1.51
C TYR A 16 -23.38 29.20 0.68
N THR A 17 -24.15 28.45 -0.10
CA THR A 17 -23.64 27.37 -0.94
C THR A 17 -22.63 27.91 -1.97
N ALA A 18 -22.91 29.04 -2.62
CA ALA A 18 -21.99 29.67 -3.55
C ALA A 18 -20.67 30.12 -2.88
N GLY A 19 -20.75 30.66 -1.66
CA GLY A 19 -19.57 31.09 -0.90
C GLY A 19 -18.73 29.92 -0.37
N VAL A 20 -19.37 28.91 0.22
CA VAL A 20 -18.69 27.81 0.91
C VAL A 20 -17.92 26.91 -0.06
N ARG A 21 -18.38 26.76 -1.31
CA ARG A 21 -17.67 25.95 -2.32
C ARG A 21 -16.23 26.44 -2.55
N TRP A 22 -16.01 27.76 -2.58
CA TRP A 22 -14.67 28.34 -2.67
C TRP A 22 -13.84 28.06 -1.41
N ILE A 23 -14.47 28.13 -0.23
CA ILE A 23 -13.81 27.83 1.05
C ILE A 23 -13.38 26.35 1.09
N PHE A 24 -14.21 25.42 0.59
CA PHE A 24 -13.86 24.01 0.49
C PHE A 24 -12.59 23.80 -0.34
N VAL A 25 -12.49 24.44 -1.51
CA VAL A 25 -11.30 24.35 -2.37
C VAL A 25 -10.05 24.87 -1.66
N ILE A 26 -10.14 26.03 -0.99
CA ILE A 26 -9.03 26.63 -0.25
C ILE A 26 -8.58 25.72 0.90
N LEU A 27 -9.53 25.19 1.67
CA LEU A 27 -9.24 24.28 2.78
C LEU A 27 -8.63 22.96 2.29
N ALA A 28 -9.19 22.36 1.23
CA ALA A 28 -8.67 21.13 0.65
C ALA A 28 -7.23 21.31 0.14
N LEU A 29 -6.96 22.42 -0.57
CA LEU A 29 -5.60 22.78 -1.00
C LEU A 29 -4.67 22.97 0.21
N TYR A 30 -5.10 23.68 1.24
CA TYR A 30 -4.29 23.91 2.43
C TYR A 30 -3.94 22.60 3.15
N ILE A 31 -4.93 21.73 3.37
CA ILE A 31 -4.77 20.43 4.04
C ILE A 31 -3.78 19.56 3.25
N LEU A 32 -3.96 19.44 1.94
CA LEU A 32 -3.14 18.56 1.12
C LEU A 32 -1.76 19.13 0.83
N ILE A 33 -1.61 20.40 0.45
CA ILE A 33 -0.28 20.99 0.20
C ILE A 33 0.59 20.85 1.44
N ARG A 34 0.04 21.08 2.63
CA ARG A 34 0.77 20.91 3.89
C ARG A 34 1.14 19.46 4.16
N SER A 35 0.21 18.52 3.97
CA SER A 35 0.45 17.09 4.19
C SER A 35 1.47 16.52 3.19
N ILE A 36 1.32 16.87 1.90
CA ILE A 36 2.23 16.51 0.80
C ILE A 36 3.63 17.08 1.07
N ARG A 37 3.73 18.37 1.38
CA ARG A 37 5.01 19.02 1.66
C ARG A 37 5.73 18.35 2.84
N SER A 38 5.02 18.04 3.92
CA SER A 38 5.60 17.35 5.07
C SER A 38 6.13 15.95 4.69
N LEU A 39 5.35 15.17 3.92
CA LEU A 39 5.75 13.84 3.45
C LEU A 39 6.89 13.88 2.41
N LEU A 40 6.97 14.93 1.58
CA LEU A 40 7.99 15.05 0.54
C LEU A 40 9.29 15.71 1.02
N GLN A 41 9.25 16.53 2.07
CA GLN A 41 10.46 17.19 2.60
C GLN A 41 11.28 16.29 3.52
N THR A 42 10.77 15.11 3.89
CA THR A 42 11.48 14.17 4.73
C THR A 42 12.73 13.64 4.02
N LYS A 43 13.92 13.93 4.53
CA LYS A 43 15.14 13.28 4.03
C LYS A 43 15.24 11.88 4.66
N ASN A 44 15.78 10.96 3.88
CA ASN A 44 15.94 9.55 4.24
C ASN A 44 17.40 9.15 3.96
N PRO A 45 18.38 9.66 4.72
CA PRO A 45 19.77 9.25 4.57
C PRO A 45 19.90 7.78 4.98
N SER A 46 20.60 6.99 4.17
CA SER A 46 20.94 5.62 4.51
C SER A 46 21.92 5.64 5.69
N GLU A 47 21.53 5.05 6.81
CA GLU A 47 22.39 4.92 7.99
C GLU A 47 23.46 3.85 7.74
N VAL A 48 24.71 4.11 8.13
CA VAL A 48 25.75 3.08 8.12
C VAL A 48 25.67 2.27 9.42
N TRP A 49 25.51 0.94 9.33
CA TRP A 49 25.38 0.08 10.51
C TRP A 49 26.62 -0.74 10.83
N ALA A 50 27.44 -1.00 9.83
CA ALA A 50 28.73 -1.66 9.94
C ALA A 50 29.58 -1.31 8.73
N TYR A 51 30.87 -1.64 8.78
CA TYR A 51 31.73 -1.65 7.60
C TYR A 51 32.12 -3.08 7.29
N MET A 52 32.01 -3.48 6.03
CA MET A 52 32.57 -4.73 5.53
C MET A 52 33.96 -4.44 4.99
N ASN A 53 34.99 -4.84 5.73
CA ASN A 53 36.36 -4.79 5.26
C ASN A 53 36.64 -6.05 4.44
N MET A 54 37.19 -5.89 3.25
CA MET A 54 37.40 -6.97 2.30
C MET A 54 38.83 -6.95 1.82
N ARG A 55 39.47 -8.12 1.81
CA ARG A 55 40.82 -8.34 1.32
C ARG A 55 40.78 -9.41 0.23
N VAL A 56 41.18 -9.03 -0.98
CA VAL A 56 41.18 -9.92 -2.14
C VAL A 56 42.60 -10.43 -2.38
N PHE A 57 42.74 -11.75 -2.32
CA PHE A 57 43.99 -12.44 -2.55
C PHE A 57 44.07 -12.93 -4.00
N ARG A 58 45.23 -12.81 -4.63
CA ARG A 58 45.51 -13.42 -5.93
C ARG A 58 46.82 -14.18 -5.85
N THR A 59 46.96 -15.25 -6.60
CA THR A 59 48.23 -15.98 -6.69
C THR A 59 49.21 -15.21 -7.56
N ASP A 60 50.43 -15.02 -7.06
CA ASP A 60 51.55 -14.49 -7.83
C ASP A 60 52.11 -15.53 -8.83
N GLY A 61 53.18 -15.17 -9.55
CA GLY A 61 53.83 -16.05 -10.53
C GLY A 61 54.44 -17.33 -9.93
N GLU A 62 54.57 -17.42 -8.61
CA GLU A 62 55.09 -18.58 -7.87
C GLU A 62 53.97 -19.39 -7.18
N GLY A 63 52.71 -18.96 -7.32
CA GLY A 63 51.55 -19.62 -6.73
C GLY A 63 51.30 -19.26 -5.26
N ILE A 64 51.95 -18.23 -4.74
CA ILE A 64 51.74 -17.74 -3.37
C ILE A 64 50.55 -16.77 -3.38
N PRO A 65 49.56 -16.93 -2.48
CA PRO A 65 48.48 -15.96 -2.36
C PRO A 65 49.02 -14.66 -1.77
N VAL A 66 48.95 -13.59 -2.57
CA VAL A 66 49.35 -12.23 -2.21
C VAL A 66 48.09 -11.37 -2.13
N GLU A 67 48.00 -10.55 -1.09
CA GLU A 67 46.95 -9.54 -0.97
C GLU A 67 47.12 -8.50 -2.07
N THR A 68 46.08 -8.31 -2.89
CA THR A 68 46.16 -7.39 -4.04
C THR A 68 45.27 -6.16 -3.89
N GLU A 69 44.15 -6.28 -3.17
CA GLU A 69 43.20 -5.20 -2.98
C GLU A 69 42.63 -5.27 -1.56
N GLU A 70 42.62 -4.13 -0.86
CA GLU A 70 41.92 -3.92 0.41
C GLU A 70 40.86 -2.83 0.19
N MET A 71 39.61 -3.12 0.55
CA MET A 71 38.50 -2.19 0.43
C MET A 71 37.56 -2.27 1.63
N SER A 72 36.93 -1.15 1.98
CA SER A 72 35.93 -1.08 3.05
C SER A 72 34.64 -0.52 2.50
N VAL A 73 33.55 -1.28 2.63
CA VAL A 73 32.23 -0.91 2.10
C VAL A 73 31.26 -0.70 3.27
N PRO A 74 30.56 0.44 3.34
CA PRO A 74 29.55 0.65 4.38
C PRO A 74 28.35 -0.27 4.15
N VAL A 75 27.92 -0.95 5.20
CA VAL A 75 26.70 -1.76 5.22
C VAL A 75 25.54 -0.87 5.66
N THR A 76 24.70 -0.50 4.70
CA THR A 76 23.60 0.47 4.89
C THR A 76 22.20 -0.15 4.81
N HIS A 77 22.13 -1.44 4.46
CA HIS A 77 20.88 -2.18 4.24
C HIS A 77 20.76 -3.36 5.20
N TRP A 78 19.52 -3.77 5.45
CA TRP A 78 19.19 -4.75 6.50
C TRP A 78 19.53 -6.16 6.08
N GLU A 79 19.42 -6.36 4.79
CA GLU A 79 19.82 -7.52 4.05
C GLU A 79 20.78 -6.96 3.00
N SER A 80 22.02 -7.44 2.98
CA SER A 80 23.04 -7.05 2.01
C SER A 80 23.52 -8.29 1.28
N VAL A 81 23.22 -8.37 -0.01
CA VAL A 81 23.66 -9.46 -0.88
C VAL A 81 25.13 -9.24 -1.21
N ILE A 82 25.92 -10.29 -1.02
CA ILE A 82 27.34 -10.34 -1.34
C ILE A 82 27.51 -11.24 -2.56
N GLY A 83 28.23 -10.78 -3.57
CA GLY A 83 28.49 -11.56 -4.77
C GLY A 83 29.30 -10.83 -5.82
N ARG A 84 29.56 -11.50 -6.94
CA ARG A 84 30.31 -10.89 -8.06
C ARG A 84 29.46 -10.09 -9.04
N ASP A 85 28.13 -10.16 -8.93
CA ASP A 85 27.24 -9.39 -9.80
C ASP A 85 27.23 -7.92 -9.36
N LYS A 86 27.30 -6.99 -10.31
CA LYS A 86 27.32 -5.54 -10.03
C LYS A 86 26.04 -5.04 -9.37
N ASN A 87 24.96 -5.83 -9.42
CA ASN A 87 23.70 -5.52 -8.75
C ASN A 87 23.66 -5.99 -7.28
N CYS A 88 24.72 -6.62 -6.76
CA CYS A 88 24.82 -6.95 -5.34
C CYS A 88 25.10 -5.70 -4.50
N ASP A 89 24.55 -5.64 -3.29
CA ASP A 89 24.82 -4.55 -2.34
C ASP A 89 26.31 -4.44 -2.01
N ILE A 90 26.98 -5.60 -1.90
CA ILE A 90 28.42 -5.73 -1.75
C ILE A 90 28.94 -6.53 -2.96
N SER A 91 29.29 -5.80 -4.02
CA SER A 91 29.85 -6.37 -5.25
C SER A 91 31.36 -6.53 -5.13
N ILE A 92 31.86 -7.74 -5.36
CA ILE A 92 33.28 -8.09 -5.28
C ILE A 92 33.74 -8.65 -6.62
N GLU A 93 34.80 -8.08 -7.21
CA GLU A 93 35.36 -8.55 -8.48
C GLU A 93 36.24 -9.80 -8.30
N ASP A 94 35.60 -10.89 -7.89
CA ASP A 94 36.23 -12.19 -7.71
C ASP A 94 35.52 -13.26 -8.57
N PRO A 95 36.20 -13.82 -9.58
CA PRO A 95 35.64 -14.88 -10.43
C PRO A 95 35.21 -16.14 -9.67
N ALA A 96 35.82 -16.40 -8.50
CA ALA A 96 35.50 -17.53 -7.63
C ALA A 96 34.24 -17.28 -6.78
N LEU A 97 33.75 -16.04 -6.66
CA LEU A 97 32.43 -15.79 -6.09
C LEU A 97 31.31 -16.15 -7.08
N SER A 98 30.18 -16.62 -6.54
CA SER A 98 28.95 -16.75 -7.32
C SER A 98 28.35 -15.37 -7.58
N ARG A 99 27.51 -15.24 -8.62
CA ARG A 99 26.83 -13.96 -8.96
C ARG A 99 26.13 -13.37 -7.73
N ASN A 100 25.37 -14.21 -7.04
CA ASN A 100 24.86 -13.96 -5.70
C ASN A 100 25.42 -15.08 -4.82
N HIS A 101 26.36 -14.78 -3.94
CA HIS A 101 27.12 -15.76 -3.19
C HIS A 101 26.52 -16.00 -1.80
N GLY A 102 26.33 -14.92 -1.06
CA GLY A 102 25.84 -14.94 0.31
C GLY A 102 24.95 -13.74 0.59
N ILE A 103 24.28 -13.77 1.73
CA ILE A 103 23.53 -12.63 2.24
C ILE A 103 23.90 -12.40 3.69
N LEU A 104 24.26 -11.16 4.00
CA LEU A 104 24.44 -10.66 5.35
C LEU A 104 23.13 -10.01 5.80
N MET A 105 22.63 -10.39 6.97
CA MET A 105 21.36 -9.91 7.49
C MET A 105 21.54 -9.42 8.92
N ARG A 106 21.01 -8.24 9.22
CA ARG A 106 20.91 -7.72 10.58
C ARG A 106 19.52 -8.01 11.14
N ASP A 107 19.35 -8.17 12.44
CA ASP A 107 18.02 -8.31 13.06
C ASP A 107 17.58 -7.05 13.81
N THR A 108 16.38 -7.08 14.39
CA THR A 108 15.84 -5.92 15.14
C THR A 108 16.55 -5.62 16.45
N ARG A 109 17.38 -6.55 16.93
CA ARG A 109 18.21 -6.43 18.13
C ARG A 109 19.61 -5.95 17.79
N GLY A 110 19.99 -5.97 16.51
CA GLY A 110 21.29 -5.59 16.00
C GLY A 110 22.26 -6.75 15.84
N GLU A 111 21.77 -7.99 15.99
CA GLU A 111 22.54 -9.20 15.74
C GLU A 111 22.72 -9.42 14.24
N TRP A 112 23.89 -9.88 13.84
CA TRP A 112 24.20 -10.20 12.45
C TRP A 112 24.12 -11.68 12.20
N THR A 113 23.63 -12.03 11.03
CA THR A 113 23.60 -13.41 10.53
C THR A 113 24.06 -13.42 9.09
N TYR A 114 24.76 -14.48 8.71
CA TYR A 114 25.15 -14.74 7.33
C TYR A 114 24.53 -16.02 6.85
N ARG A 115 24.19 -16.04 5.57
CA ARG A 115 23.70 -17.25 4.92
C ARG A 115 24.31 -17.39 3.53
N ASP A 116 24.87 -18.56 3.26
CA ASP A 116 25.31 -18.96 1.93
C ASP A 116 24.10 -19.28 1.02
N LEU A 117 24.09 -18.74 -0.20
CA LEU A 117 22.96 -18.83 -1.13
C LEU A 117 23.03 -20.06 -2.06
N GLY A 118 23.75 -21.11 -1.65
CA GLY A 118 24.06 -22.25 -2.50
C GLY A 118 25.18 -21.90 -3.48
N SER A 119 26.19 -21.18 -2.99
CA SER A 119 27.34 -20.77 -3.76
C SER A 119 28.10 -21.98 -4.32
N LYS A 120 28.77 -21.81 -5.48
CA LYS A 120 29.51 -22.90 -6.13
C LYS A 120 30.72 -23.38 -5.31
N ASN A 121 31.37 -22.47 -4.59
CA ASN A 121 32.63 -22.71 -3.90
C ASN A 121 32.48 -22.74 -2.37
N GLY A 122 31.27 -22.55 -1.85
CA GLY A 122 30.99 -22.49 -0.42
C GLY A 122 31.51 -21.22 0.24
N THR A 123 31.15 -21.08 1.53
CA THR A 123 31.63 -20.02 2.42
C THR A 123 32.17 -20.64 3.70
N LEU A 124 33.29 -20.10 4.19
CA LEU A 124 33.89 -20.43 5.49
C LEU A 124 33.70 -19.23 6.43
N ILE A 125 33.35 -19.47 7.69
CA ILE A 125 33.34 -18.46 8.76
C ILE A 125 34.29 -18.95 9.85
N ASN A 126 35.32 -18.17 10.18
CA ASN A 126 36.37 -18.55 11.13
C ASN A 126 36.93 -19.96 10.86
N ASP A 127 37.19 -20.25 9.59
CA ASP A 127 37.67 -21.55 9.06
C ASP A 127 36.70 -22.73 9.17
N GLU A 128 35.45 -22.51 9.62
CA GLU A 128 34.38 -23.52 9.59
C GLU A 128 33.44 -23.32 8.39
N GLU A 129 33.13 -24.40 7.67
CA GLU A 129 32.23 -24.32 6.51
C GLU A 129 30.78 -24.12 6.96
N VAL A 130 30.08 -23.15 6.36
CA VAL A 130 28.71 -22.70 6.69
C VAL A 130 27.63 -23.79 6.46
N GLY A 131 28.00 -24.94 5.88
CA GLY A 131 27.17 -26.15 5.76
C GLY A 131 27.56 -27.31 6.68
N SER A 132 28.63 -27.15 7.48
CA SER A 132 29.22 -28.18 8.35
C SER A 132 29.32 -27.77 9.83
N ALA A 133 29.05 -26.50 10.14
CA ALA A 133 29.34 -25.88 11.44
C ALA A 133 28.82 -26.68 12.64
N VAL A 134 29.78 -27.10 13.46
CA VAL A 134 29.63 -27.80 14.73
C VAL A 134 29.35 -26.73 15.81
N GLY A 135 28.19 -26.08 15.72
CA GLY A 135 27.84 -24.99 16.64
C GLY A 135 26.35 -24.89 16.99
N ALA A 136 25.48 -25.55 16.22
CA ALA A 136 24.09 -25.70 16.60
C ALA A 136 24.01 -26.56 17.87
N ARG A 137 23.62 -25.95 19.01
CA ARG A 137 23.18 -26.69 20.19
C ARG A 137 22.30 -27.84 19.74
N ARG A 138 22.84 -29.07 19.91
CA ARG A 138 22.26 -30.37 19.53
C ARG A 138 20.75 -30.33 19.31
N SER A 139 20.35 -30.20 18.05
CA SER A 139 19.12 -30.81 17.55
C SER A 139 19.55 -32.00 16.70
N LEU A 140 19.33 -33.20 17.23
CA LEU A 140 19.53 -34.48 16.53
C LEU A 140 18.62 -34.54 15.30
N LYS A 141 19.09 -33.99 14.16
CA LYS A 141 18.70 -34.28 12.76
C LYS A 141 19.22 -33.18 11.79
N SER A 142 20.50 -32.81 11.84
CA SER A 142 21.06 -31.99 10.74
C SER A 142 21.46 -32.92 9.58
N LYS A 143 20.69 -32.88 8.49
CA LYS A 143 21.07 -33.48 7.20
C LYS A 143 22.23 -32.65 6.65
N LYS A 144 23.36 -33.28 6.30
CA LYS A 144 24.41 -32.65 5.48
C LYS A 144 23.77 -31.96 4.26
N ASN A 145 23.83 -30.63 4.20
CA ASN A 145 23.41 -29.89 3.02
C ASN A 145 24.40 -30.20 1.88
N LYS A 146 23.88 -30.50 0.68
CA LYS A 146 24.72 -30.72 -0.51
C LYS A 146 25.17 -29.37 -1.08
N ILE A 147 26.39 -29.32 -1.60
CA ILE A 147 26.92 -28.19 -2.39
C ILE A 147 25.87 -27.77 -3.44
N GLY A 148 25.47 -26.49 -3.43
CA GLY A 148 24.40 -25.94 -4.28
C GLY A 148 23.00 -25.86 -3.64
N GLN A 149 22.85 -26.17 -2.35
CA GLN A 149 21.65 -25.85 -1.54
C GLN A 149 21.95 -24.70 -0.58
N MET A 150 20.95 -23.86 -0.30
CA MET A 150 21.10 -22.74 0.64
C MET A 150 21.48 -23.25 2.03
N GLY A 151 22.46 -22.60 2.67
CA GLY A 151 22.90 -22.93 4.03
C GLY A 151 21.91 -22.48 5.11
N GLU A 152 22.02 -23.01 6.32
CA GLU A 152 21.34 -22.40 7.47
C GLU A 152 21.97 -21.03 7.78
N ALA A 153 21.18 -20.11 8.33
CA ALA A 153 21.71 -18.82 8.76
C ALA A 153 22.62 -19.01 9.99
N VAL A 154 23.85 -18.54 9.92
CA VAL A 154 24.84 -18.60 10.99
C VAL A 154 24.98 -17.20 11.61
N SER A 155 25.03 -17.13 12.93
CA SER A 155 25.27 -15.85 13.64
C SER A 155 26.69 -15.38 13.39
N ILE A 156 26.87 -14.08 13.17
CA ILE A 156 28.17 -13.43 12.98
C ILE A 156 28.36 -12.38 14.06
N GLU A 157 29.53 -12.39 14.68
CA GLU A 157 29.99 -11.34 15.57
C GLU A 157 30.99 -10.40 14.87
N TYR A 158 31.17 -9.21 15.42
CA TYR A 158 32.16 -8.27 14.90
C TYR A 158 33.57 -8.84 15.06
N GLY A 159 34.33 -8.84 13.97
CA GLY A 159 35.68 -9.43 13.92
C GLY A 159 35.73 -10.87 13.40
N ASP A 160 34.59 -11.55 13.23
CA ASP A 160 34.55 -12.84 12.52
C ASP A 160 35.02 -12.69 11.08
N VAL A 161 35.75 -13.69 10.58
CA VAL A 161 36.31 -13.72 9.22
C VAL A 161 35.46 -14.61 8.33
N ILE A 162 34.80 -14.01 7.34
CA ILE A 162 34.05 -14.72 6.30
C ILE A 162 34.97 -14.87 5.08
N ARG A 163 35.36 -16.11 4.75
CA ARG A 163 36.15 -16.40 3.55
C ARG A 163 35.24 -16.99 2.47
N ALA A 164 35.26 -16.37 1.29
CA ALA A 164 34.51 -16.83 0.12
C ALA A 164 35.34 -16.62 -1.15
N GLY A 165 35.54 -17.68 -1.93
CA GLY A 165 36.42 -17.61 -3.11
C GLY A 165 37.85 -17.25 -2.72
N LEU A 166 38.37 -16.16 -3.28
CA LEU A 166 39.69 -15.59 -2.98
C LEU A 166 39.60 -14.34 -2.10
N THR A 167 38.45 -14.10 -1.48
CA THR A 167 38.20 -12.88 -0.70
C THR A 167 37.96 -13.23 0.77
N GLU A 168 38.64 -12.50 1.66
CA GLU A 168 38.34 -12.47 3.08
C GLU A 168 37.52 -11.23 3.40
N MET A 169 36.48 -11.38 4.21
CA MET A 169 35.56 -10.32 4.58
C MET A 169 35.41 -10.30 6.09
N VAL A 170 35.58 -9.13 6.71
CA VAL A 170 35.47 -8.95 8.16
C VAL A 170 34.48 -7.84 8.44
N LEU A 171 33.47 -8.16 9.25
CA LEU A 171 32.46 -7.20 9.66
C LEU A 171 32.99 -6.38 10.84
N MET A 172 33.06 -5.06 10.66
CA MET A 172 33.57 -4.11 11.65
C MET A 172 32.44 -3.21 12.18
N PRO A 173 32.45 -2.89 13.49
CA PRO A 173 31.47 -1.98 14.07
C PRO A 173 31.74 -0.55 13.60
N ILE A 174 30.68 0.28 13.59
CA ILE A 174 30.81 1.70 13.32
C ILE A 174 31.55 2.43 14.45
N SER A 175 32.24 3.52 14.12
CA SER A 175 32.89 4.38 15.11
C SER A 175 31.86 5.09 16.00
N VAL A 176 32.29 5.59 17.16
CA VAL A 176 31.43 6.37 18.07
C VAL A 176 30.96 7.67 17.38
N GLU A 177 31.82 8.29 16.57
CA GLU A 177 31.46 9.47 15.76
C GLU A 177 30.36 9.13 14.74
N GLU A 178 30.48 8.01 14.03
CA GLU A 178 29.48 7.60 13.04
C GLU A 178 28.15 7.20 13.70
N LYS A 179 28.22 6.56 14.87
CA LYS A 179 27.03 6.31 15.70
C LYS A 179 26.35 7.61 16.11
N ASN A 180 27.12 8.63 16.50
CA ASN A 180 26.60 9.95 16.84
C ASN A 180 26.03 10.66 15.61
N ASN A 181 26.67 10.55 14.43
CA ASN A 181 26.16 11.06 13.16
C ASN A 181 24.81 10.41 12.81
N ASN A 182 24.69 9.09 12.91
CA ASN A 182 23.41 8.39 12.70
C ASN A 182 22.32 8.88 13.67
N ILE A 183 22.65 9.07 14.96
CA ILE A 183 21.69 9.63 15.95
C ILE A 183 21.32 11.08 15.61
N ALA A 184 22.28 11.89 15.18
CA ALA A 184 22.05 13.26 14.77
C ALA A 184 21.17 13.33 13.51
N MET A 185 21.42 12.49 12.51
CA MET A 185 20.60 12.36 11.30
C MET A 185 19.16 11.98 11.64
N ARG A 186 18.96 10.97 12.53
CA ARG A 186 17.63 10.58 13.02
C ARG A 186 16.87 11.76 13.65
N ARG A 187 17.57 12.64 14.35
CA ARG A 187 16.97 13.82 15.00
C ARG A 187 16.75 14.97 14.00
N SER A 188 17.68 15.22 13.09
CA SER A 188 17.56 16.32 12.11
C SER A 188 16.48 16.09 11.05
N ASP A 189 16.13 14.83 10.77
CA ASP A 189 15.07 14.47 9.80
C ASP A 189 13.65 14.59 10.35
N THR A 190 13.49 14.89 11.64
CA THR A 190 12.19 15.00 12.31
C THR A 190 11.63 16.42 12.34
N HIS A 191 11.81 17.22 11.27
CA HIS A 191 11.08 18.49 11.18
C HIS A 191 9.60 18.25 10.85
N PHE A 192 8.87 17.66 11.78
CA PHE A 192 7.43 17.48 11.69
C PHE A 192 6.78 18.85 11.59
N MET A 193 6.08 19.10 10.48
CA MET A 193 5.11 20.19 10.48
C MET A 193 4.09 19.86 11.57
N SER A 194 3.76 20.82 12.43
CA SER A 194 2.79 20.58 13.49
C SER A 194 1.47 20.05 12.88
N ALA A 195 0.97 18.91 13.35
CA ALA A 195 -0.26 18.34 12.80
C ALA A 195 -1.51 19.19 13.13
N GLY A 196 -1.41 20.03 14.18
CA GLY A 196 -2.53 20.82 14.71
C GLY A 196 -3.28 21.65 13.68
N PRO A 197 -2.62 22.49 12.87
CA PRO A 197 -3.34 23.33 11.92
C PRO A 197 -3.94 22.56 10.73
N SER A 198 -3.32 21.46 10.27
CA SER A 198 -3.94 20.61 9.24
C SER A 198 -5.21 19.95 9.76
N LEU A 199 -5.17 19.42 10.99
CA LEU A 199 -6.32 18.80 11.65
C LEU A 199 -7.42 19.82 11.99
N ALA A 200 -7.05 21.04 12.37
CA ALA A 200 -8.00 22.14 12.60
C ALA A 200 -8.67 22.56 11.28
N ALA A 201 -7.90 22.69 10.19
CA ALA A 201 -8.46 22.97 8.87
C ALA A 201 -9.39 21.85 8.39
N LEU A 202 -9.03 20.58 8.64
CA LEU A 202 -9.88 19.43 8.34
C LEU A 202 -11.15 19.40 9.20
N THR A 203 -11.05 19.76 10.49
CA THR A 203 -12.24 19.89 11.36
C THR A 203 -13.17 20.99 10.85
N LEU A 204 -12.62 22.14 10.43
CA LEU A 204 -13.40 23.21 9.83
C LEU A 204 -14.05 22.76 8.51
N PHE A 205 -13.31 22.03 7.66
CA PHE A 205 -13.84 21.44 6.44
C PHE A 205 -15.03 20.53 6.76
N GLN A 206 -14.87 19.59 7.70
CA GLN A 206 -15.93 18.67 8.16
C GLN A 206 -17.16 19.39 8.72
N LEU A 207 -16.97 20.46 9.52
CA LEU A 207 -18.07 21.27 10.05
C LEU A 207 -18.85 21.98 8.94
N LEU A 208 -18.14 22.58 7.99
CA LEU A 208 -18.76 23.24 6.83
C LEU A 208 -19.48 22.23 5.94
N THR A 209 -18.93 21.03 5.75
CA THR A 209 -19.57 19.94 5.02
C THR A 209 -20.85 19.50 5.72
N ALA A 210 -20.81 19.27 7.03
CA ALA A 210 -21.99 18.89 7.80
C ALA A 210 -23.08 19.95 7.66
N PHE A 211 -22.74 21.23 7.83
CA PHE A 211 -23.69 22.32 7.71
C PHE A 211 -24.28 22.44 6.29
N GLN A 212 -23.46 22.29 5.24
CA GLN A 212 -23.94 22.27 3.85
C GLN A 212 -24.93 21.12 3.62
N LEU A 213 -24.63 19.91 4.10
CA LEU A 213 -25.50 18.75 3.95
C LEU A 213 -26.82 18.90 4.70
N LEU A 214 -26.81 19.56 5.87
CA LEU A 214 -28.06 19.89 6.59
C LEU A 214 -28.93 20.85 5.78
N ILE A 215 -28.33 21.77 5.02
CA ILE A 215 -29.11 22.67 4.14
C ILE A 215 -29.69 21.88 2.96
N ALA A 216 -28.86 21.08 2.27
CA ALA A 216 -29.24 20.38 1.05
C ALA A 216 -30.27 19.26 1.29
N LEU A 217 -30.05 18.41 2.30
CA LEU A 217 -30.88 17.23 2.55
C LEU A 217 -32.15 17.52 3.37
N GLY A 218 -32.19 18.66 4.08
CA GLY A 218 -33.32 19.06 4.92
C GLY A 218 -33.50 18.23 6.20
N GLU A 219 -34.56 18.55 6.95
CA GLU A 219 -34.77 18.07 8.34
C GLU A 219 -34.85 16.55 8.49
N ALA A 220 -35.26 15.85 7.43
CA ALA A 220 -35.42 14.40 7.44
C ALA A 220 -34.11 13.63 7.74
N TYR A 221 -32.96 14.23 7.41
CA TYR A 221 -31.65 13.56 7.51
C TYR A 221 -30.69 14.19 8.52
N TYR A 222 -31.17 15.11 9.36
CA TYR A 222 -30.33 15.81 10.35
C TYR A 222 -29.61 14.85 11.28
N THR A 223 -30.32 13.86 11.81
CA THR A 223 -29.76 12.89 12.74
C THR A 223 -28.61 12.11 12.10
N GLN A 224 -28.77 11.65 10.86
CA GLN A 224 -27.80 10.87 10.11
C GLN A 224 -26.53 11.71 9.85
N VAL A 225 -26.70 12.96 9.38
CA VAL A 225 -25.59 13.88 9.12
C VAL A 225 -24.84 14.20 10.41
N PHE A 226 -25.54 14.56 11.48
CA PHE A 226 -24.91 14.88 12.77
C PHE A 226 -24.18 13.68 13.37
N MET A 227 -24.78 12.49 13.38
CA MET A 227 -24.14 11.29 13.93
C MET A 227 -22.90 10.89 13.14
N ALA A 228 -22.98 10.88 11.81
CA ALA A 228 -21.88 10.43 10.96
C ALA A 228 -20.73 11.45 10.88
N MET A 229 -21.02 12.72 10.57
CA MET A 229 -19.99 13.77 10.48
C MET A 229 -19.46 14.18 11.86
N GLY A 230 -20.35 14.31 12.85
CA GLY A 230 -20.00 14.51 14.26
C GLY A 230 -19.11 13.37 14.78
N GLY A 231 -19.53 12.13 14.52
CA GLY A 231 -18.77 10.94 14.86
C GLY A 231 -17.39 10.92 14.20
N LEU A 232 -17.29 11.31 12.91
CA LEU A 232 -16.01 11.36 12.19
C LEU A 232 -15.04 12.38 12.80
N MET A 233 -15.53 13.55 13.22
CA MET A 233 -14.72 14.54 13.93
C MET A 233 -14.23 13.97 15.28
N ILE A 234 -15.12 13.36 16.05
CA ILE A 234 -14.79 12.78 17.36
C ILE A 234 -13.72 11.69 17.19
N ILE A 235 -13.92 10.74 16.27
CA ILE A 235 -12.98 9.64 16.08
C ILE A 235 -11.62 10.12 15.57
N MET A 236 -11.57 11.15 14.73
CA MET A 236 -10.32 11.76 14.29
C MET A 236 -9.52 12.32 15.47
N TRP A 237 -10.16 13.10 16.34
CA TRP A 237 -9.49 13.69 17.50
C TRP A 237 -9.15 12.64 18.57
N VAL A 238 -10.02 11.65 18.81
CA VAL A 238 -9.74 10.51 19.69
C VAL A 238 -8.55 9.71 19.16
N TYR A 239 -8.51 9.41 17.86
CA TYR A 239 -7.37 8.74 17.22
C TYR A 239 -6.07 9.51 17.46
N VAL A 240 -6.06 10.81 17.17
CA VAL A 240 -4.87 11.65 17.37
C VAL A 240 -4.47 11.70 18.84
N ALA A 241 -5.41 11.84 19.77
CA ALA A 241 -5.13 11.85 21.20
C ALA A 241 -4.52 10.53 21.70
N VAL A 242 -5.10 9.40 21.29
CA VAL A 242 -4.61 8.05 21.62
C VAL A 242 -3.19 7.85 21.07
N MET A 243 -2.97 8.17 19.80
CA MET A 243 -1.68 8.01 19.15
C MET A 243 -0.61 8.94 19.74
N ARG A 244 -0.96 10.16 20.12
CA ARG A 244 -0.07 11.06 20.90
C ARG A 244 0.26 10.49 22.26
N GLY A 245 -0.70 9.82 22.92
CA GLY A 245 -0.47 9.09 24.17
C GLY A 245 0.58 7.97 24.02
N PHE A 246 0.65 7.34 22.85
CA PHE A 246 1.71 6.38 22.49
C PHE A 246 3.02 7.04 22.02
N GLY A 247 3.09 8.37 22.04
CA GLY A 247 4.28 9.14 21.67
C GLY A 247 4.38 9.50 20.19
N ASN A 248 3.36 9.22 19.37
CA ASN A 248 3.39 9.56 17.94
C ASN A 248 3.14 11.04 17.67
N THR A 249 3.87 11.60 16.71
CA THR A 249 3.79 13.02 16.35
C THR A 249 3.43 13.29 14.90
N ALA A 250 3.59 12.30 14.02
CA ALA A 250 3.29 12.41 12.58
C ALA A 250 1.89 11.84 12.26
N PHE A 251 1.05 12.67 11.63
CA PHE A 251 -0.36 12.36 11.34
C PHE A 251 -0.75 12.67 9.90
N GLU A 252 0.21 12.87 8.99
CA GLU A 252 -0.10 13.33 7.63
C GLU A 252 -0.85 12.30 6.80
N MET A 253 -0.47 11.03 6.91
CA MET A 253 -1.16 9.94 6.21
C MET A 253 -2.60 9.79 6.70
N GLU A 254 -2.81 9.90 8.01
CA GLU A 254 -4.14 9.83 8.61
C GLU A 254 -4.98 11.06 8.31
N THR A 255 -4.36 12.25 8.24
CA THR A 255 -5.05 13.48 7.81
C THR A 255 -5.57 13.31 6.38
N ILE A 256 -4.77 12.74 5.48
CA ILE A 256 -5.20 12.40 4.11
C ILE A 256 -6.35 11.37 4.14
N ALA A 257 -6.23 10.30 4.92
CA ALA A 257 -7.27 9.28 5.02
C ALA A 257 -8.59 9.80 5.60
N PHE A 258 -8.54 10.67 6.62
CA PHE A 258 -9.72 11.34 7.18
C PHE A 258 -10.31 12.36 6.22
N PHE A 259 -9.49 13.07 5.45
CA PHE A 259 -9.98 13.95 4.38
C PHE A 259 -10.76 13.16 3.32
N LEU A 260 -10.20 12.07 2.79
CA LEU A 260 -10.89 11.20 1.83
C LEU A 260 -12.15 10.56 2.43
N SER A 261 -12.10 10.12 3.69
CA SER A 261 -13.25 9.57 4.41
C SER A 261 -14.35 10.61 4.64
N THR A 262 -14.00 11.90 4.74
CA THR A 262 -14.98 13.00 4.82
C THR A 262 -15.72 13.15 3.50
N LEU A 263 -14.98 13.11 2.38
CA LEU A 263 -15.58 13.09 1.03
C LEU A 263 -16.49 11.86 0.86
N SER A 264 -16.08 10.69 1.36
CA SER A 264 -16.91 9.48 1.33
C SER A 264 -18.24 9.65 2.05
N LEU A 265 -18.23 10.17 3.28
CA LEU A 265 -19.48 10.40 4.01
C LEU A 265 -20.36 11.43 3.32
N ALA A 266 -19.79 12.42 2.63
CA ALA A 266 -20.58 13.39 1.90
C ALA A 266 -21.22 12.82 0.64
N VAL A 267 -20.48 12.06 -0.17
CA VAL A 267 -21.00 11.33 -1.32
C VAL A 267 -22.14 10.39 -0.89
N VAL A 268 -21.96 9.67 0.21
CA VAL A 268 -23.01 8.79 0.77
C VAL A 268 -24.19 9.61 1.28
N ALA A 269 -23.97 10.80 1.84
CA ALA A 269 -25.05 11.66 2.29
C ALA A 269 -25.98 12.07 1.14
N SER A 270 -25.42 12.40 -0.02
CA SER A 270 -26.19 12.77 -1.21
C SER A 270 -26.92 11.57 -1.80
N SER A 271 -26.20 10.49 -2.11
CA SER A 271 -26.77 9.36 -2.88
C SER A 271 -27.54 8.34 -2.06
N ALA A 272 -27.13 8.09 -0.82
CA ALA A 272 -27.75 7.09 0.05
C ALA A 272 -27.74 7.54 1.52
N PRO A 273 -28.47 8.63 1.87
CA PRO A 273 -28.39 9.24 3.20
C PRO A 273 -28.67 8.26 4.36
N GLU A 274 -29.55 7.27 4.15
CA GLU A 274 -29.84 6.22 5.13
C GLU A 274 -28.64 5.33 5.46
N SER A 275 -27.68 5.22 4.54
CA SER A 275 -26.46 4.42 4.70
C SER A 275 -25.31 5.20 5.34
N MET A 276 -25.44 6.50 5.60
CA MET A 276 -24.39 7.32 6.22
C MET A 276 -23.86 6.73 7.53
N PHE A 277 -24.77 6.27 8.40
CA PHE A 277 -24.36 5.69 9.69
C PHE A 277 -23.59 4.38 9.51
N LYS A 278 -23.98 3.54 8.54
CA LYS A 278 -23.26 2.31 8.21
C LYS A 278 -21.86 2.62 7.68
N GLN A 279 -21.73 3.61 6.80
CA GLN A 279 -20.44 4.04 6.25
C GLN A 279 -19.54 4.64 7.35
N PHE A 280 -20.10 5.43 8.26
CA PHE A 280 -19.37 5.94 9.44
C PHE A 280 -18.84 4.80 10.31
N ILE A 281 -19.65 3.78 10.61
CA ILE A 281 -19.20 2.60 11.36
C ILE A 281 -18.07 1.90 10.61
N ALA A 282 -18.16 1.76 9.28
CA ALA A 282 -17.09 1.16 8.47
C ALA A 282 -15.78 1.96 8.54
N ILE A 283 -15.83 3.29 8.53
CA ILE A 283 -14.66 4.16 8.75
C ILE A 283 -14.08 3.92 10.15
N ALA A 284 -14.93 3.85 11.17
CA ALA A 284 -14.50 3.63 12.55
C ALA A 284 -13.84 2.27 12.77
N LEU A 285 -14.45 1.21 12.24
CA LEU A 285 -13.88 -0.14 12.24
C LEU A 285 -12.60 -0.19 11.41
N GLY A 286 -12.51 0.54 10.29
CA GLY A 286 -11.31 0.69 9.49
C GLY A 286 -10.16 1.32 10.27
N ALA A 287 -10.38 2.47 10.90
CA ALA A 287 -9.37 3.14 11.74
C ALA A 287 -8.90 2.23 12.89
N GLY A 288 -9.82 1.50 13.52
CA GLY A 288 -9.50 0.47 14.51
C GLY A 288 -8.66 -0.68 13.93
N ALA A 289 -9.04 -1.21 12.76
CA ALA A 289 -8.31 -2.26 12.06
C ALA A 289 -6.89 -1.81 11.71
N MET A 290 -6.70 -0.55 11.28
CA MET A 290 -5.38 0.02 11.05
C MET A 290 -4.50 0.00 12.31
N ILE A 291 -5.05 0.36 13.48
CA ILE A 291 -4.32 0.33 14.75
C ILE A 291 -3.92 -1.12 15.09
N VAL A 292 -4.87 -2.05 15.01
CA VAL A 292 -4.60 -3.49 15.26
C VAL A 292 -3.50 -4.00 14.34
N MET A 293 -3.60 -3.70 13.04
CA MET A 293 -2.61 -4.05 12.04
C MET A 293 -1.23 -3.47 12.38
N CYS A 294 -1.14 -2.18 12.75
CA CYS A 294 0.12 -1.56 13.17
C CYS A 294 0.73 -2.28 14.39
N VAL A 295 -0.09 -2.71 15.36
CA VAL A 295 0.40 -3.45 16.53
C VAL A 295 0.92 -4.83 16.15
N VAL A 296 0.24 -5.55 15.25
CA VAL A 296 0.69 -6.86 14.77
C VAL A 296 2.00 -6.71 13.96
N LEU A 297 2.04 -5.73 13.05
CA LEU A 297 3.21 -5.43 12.22
C LEU A 297 4.42 -4.96 13.04
N ARG A 298 4.25 -4.55 14.30
CA ARG A 298 5.37 -4.17 15.18
C ARG A 298 6.36 -5.31 15.45
N ASN A 299 5.93 -6.57 15.30
CA ASN A 299 6.80 -7.73 15.47
C ASN A 299 6.87 -8.52 14.16
N LEU A 300 8.01 -8.40 13.48
CA LEU A 300 8.26 -9.02 12.19
C LEU A 300 8.17 -10.56 12.27
N ASP A 301 8.71 -11.18 13.33
CA ASP A 301 8.69 -12.64 13.48
C ASP A 301 7.27 -13.18 13.62
N ARG A 302 6.43 -12.50 14.41
CA ARG A 302 5.01 -12.86 14.55
C ARG A 302 4.27 -12.68 13.23
N THR A 303 4.53 -11.56 12.56
CA THR A 303 3.94 -11.21 11.27
C THR A 303 4.23 -12.29 10.22
N LYS A 304 5.47 -12.78 10.17
CA LYS A 304 5.90 -13.87 9.30
C LYS A 304 5.26 -15.21 9.66
N LYS A 305 5.17 -15.56 10.94
CA LYS A 305 4.53 -16.81 11.39
C LYS A 305 3.04 -16.87 11.04
N LEU A 306 2.34 -15.73 11.14
CA LEU A 306 0.92 -15.63 10.79
C LEU A 306 0.63 -15.89 9.31
N ARG A 307 1.63 -15.79 8.41
CA ARG A 307 1.45 -15.94 6.95
C ARG A 307 0.71 -17.22 6.56
N TRP A 308 0.99 -18.34 7.23
CA TRP A 308 0.39 -19.63 6.90
C TRP A 308 -1.09 -19.71 7.29
N ILE A 309 -1.42 -19.14 8.45
CA ILE A 309 -2.80 -19.05 8.93
C ILE A 309 -3.60 -18.12 8.00
N LEU A 310 -3.03 -16.96 7.67
CA LEU A 310 -3.66 -16.00 6.77
C LEU A 310 -3.84 -16.56 5.36
N LEU A 311 -2.86 -17.29 4.82
CA LEU A 311 -2.96 -17.94 3.51
C LEU A 311 -4.11 -18.95 3.48
N ALA A 312 -4.17 -19.84 4.47
CA ALA A 312 -5.26 -20.81 4.57
C ALA A 312 -6.62 -20.12 4.73
N ALA A 313 -6.70 -19.10 5.59
CA ALA A 313 -7.93 -18.34 5.81
C ALA A 313 -8.41 -17.63 4.53
N ALA A 314 -7.50 -16.96 3.80
CA ALA A 314 -7.85 -16.28 2.55
C ALA A 314 -8.28 -17.26 1.44
N ALA A 315 -7.60 -18.40 1.33
CA ALA A 315 -7.99 -19.44 0.39
C ALA A 315 -9.39 -19.99 0.71
N VAL A 316 -9.65 -20.34 1.97
CA VAL A 316 -10.98 -20.78 2.41
C VAL A 316 -12.03 -19.71 2.20
N LEU A 317 -11.70 -18.43 2.45
CA LEU A 317 -12.64 -17.32 2.32
C LEU A 317 -13.06 -17.08 0.85
N LEU A 318 -12.13 -17.14 -0.11
CA LEU A 318 -12.48 -17.08 -1.54
C LEU A 318 -13.27 -18.31 -2.01
N LEU A 319 -12.93 -19.49 -1.51
CA LEU A 319 -13.68 -20.71 -1.82
C LEU A 319 -15.10 -20.67 -1.26
N ALA A 320 -15.27 -20.14 -0.04
CA ALA A 320 -16.58 -19.92 0.57
C ALA A 320 -17.42 -18.94 -0.28
N ASN A 321 -16.80 -17.89 -0.83
CA ASN A 321 -17.49 -16.98 -1.73
C ASN A 321 -17.96 -17.65 -3.03
N LEU A 322 -17.14 -18.53 -3.62
CA LEU A 322 -17.55 -19.28 -4.82
C LEU A 322 -18.78 -20.17 -4.58
N THR A 323 -18.95 -20.66 -3.35
CA THR A 323 -19.96 -21.66 -3.01
C THR A 323 -21.23 -21.04 -2.42
N ILE A 324 -21.11 -19.96 -1.66
CA ILE A 324 -22.19 -19.33 -0.88
C ILE A 324 -22.47 -17.88 -1.35
N GLY A 325 -21.65 -17.35 -2.26
CA GLY A 325 -21.76 -15.96 -2.72
C GLY A 325 -23.07 -15.66 -3.43
N THR A 326 -23.67 -14.51 -3.10
CA THR A 326 -24.89 -14.00 -3.71
C THR A 326 -24.58 -13.38 -5.07
N PHE A 327 -25.46 -13.62 -6.04
CA PHE A 327 -25.32 -13.04 -7.39
C PHE A 327 -25.84 -11.61 -7.39
N SER A 328 -24.95 -10.65 -7.63
CA SER A 328 -25.28 -9.23 -7.71
C SER A 328 -24.55 -8.60 -8.89
N TYR A 329 -25.23 -7.74 -9.66
CA TYR A 329 -24.67 -6.99 -10.79
C TYR A 329 -23.80 -7.80 -11.78
N GLY A 330 -24.13 -9.07 -12.02
CA GLY A 330 -23.43 -9.93 -12.98
C GLY A 330 -22.28 -10.78 -12.40
N ALA A 331 -22.02 -10.72 -11.09
CA ALA A 331 -20.95 -11.47 -10.44
C ALA A 331 -21.36 -12.07 -9.08
N ARG A 332 -20.73 -13.18 -8.67
CA ARG A 332 -20.96 -13.85 -7.35
C ARG A 332 -19.89 -13.43 -6.34
N ASN A 333 -19.89 -12.15 -5.97
CA ASN A 333 -18.77 -11.55 -5.25
C ASN A 333 -19.04 -11.23 -3.78
N TRP A 334 -20.30 -11.27 -3.34
CA TRP A 334 -20.73 -10.83 -2.02
C TRP A 334 -21.23 -12.00 -1.17
N ILE A 335 -21.00 -11.95 0.13
CA ILE A 335 -21.56 -12.90 1.10
C ILE A 335 -22.49 -12.13 2.04
N ASP A 336 -23.75 -12.57 2.11
CA ASP A 336 -24.78 -12.01 2.97
C ASP A 336 -25.10 -12.98 4.13
N ILE A 337 -24.80 -12.59 5.37
CA ILE A 337 -25.07 -13.38 6.57
C ILE A 337 -25.78 -12.51 7.60
N GLY A 338 -27.01 -12.85 7.98
CA GLY A 338 -27.71 -12.23 9.10
C GLY A 338 -27.91 -10.71 8.98
N GLY A 339 -28.09 -10.19 7.76
CA GLY A 339 -28.24 -8.75 7.50
C GLY A 339 -26.92 -7.99 7.33
N PHE A 340 -25.77 -8.67 7.44
CA PHE A 340 -24.46 -8.11 7.12
C PHE A 340 -24.00 -8.63 5.77
N SER A 341 -23.62 -7.71 4.89
CA SER A 341 -23.00 -7.99 3.60
C SER A 341 -21.53 -7.62 3.65
N PHE A 342 -20.65 -8.51 3.17
CA PHE A 342 -19.25 -8.17 2.98
C PHE A 342 -18.69 -8.79 1.71
N GLN A 343 -17.64 -8.18 1.18
CA GLN A 343 -16.95 -8.66 -0.01
C GLN A 343 -15.65 -9.38 0.40
N PRO A 344 -15.58 -10.71 0.29
CA PRO A 344 -14.38 -11.50 0.58
C PRO A 344 -13.10 -11.00 -0.10
N SER A 345 -13.18 -10.61 -1.38
CA SER A 345 -12.01 -10.20 -2.15
C SER A 345 -11.33 -8.95 -1.60
N GLU A 346 -12.08 -8.03 -0.98
CA GLU A 346 -11.52 -6.87 -0.29
C GLU A 346 -10.64 -7.31 0.90
N ILE A 347 -11.10 -8.24 1.74
CA ILE A 347 -10.29 -8.73 2.88
C ILE A 347 -9.04 -9.43 2.39
N VAL A 348 -9.16 -10.20 1.31
CA VAL A 348 -8.05 -10.95 0.72
C VAL A 348 -6.97 -10.02 0.18
N LYS A 349 -7.26 -8.77 -0.21
CA LYS A 349 -6.24 -7.77 -0.60
C LYS A 349 -5.17 -7.56 0.47
N VAL A 350 -5.60 -7.40 1.73
CA VAL A 350 -4.69 -7.23 2.88
C VAL A 350 -3.80 -8.45 3.04
N VAL A 351 -4.40 -9.64 2.99
CA VAL A 351 -3.69 -10.91 3.11
C VAL A 351 -2.75 -11.16 1.94
N PHE A 352 -3.14 -10.75 0.74
CA PHE A 352 -2.36 -10.88 -0.47
C PHE A 352 -1.05 -10.09 -0.38
N VAL A 353 -1.12 -8.82 0.03
CA VAL A 353 0.06 -7.99 0.30
C VAL A 353 0.91 -8.58 1.42
N TRP A 354 0.27 -9.04 2.50
CA TRP A 354 0.96 -9.67 3.63
C TRP A 354 1.78 -10.89 3.21
N ILE A 355 1.19 -11.82 2.46
CA ILE A 355 1.84 -13.05 2.01
C ILE A 355 2.92 -12.72 0.97
N GLY A 356 2.62 -11.82 0.03
CA GLY A 356 3.56 -11.36 -0.98
C GLY A 356 4.85 -10.85 -0.35
N ALA A 357 4.73 -9.97 0.65
CA ALA A 357 5.87 -9.48 1.41
C ALA A 357 6.53 -10.58 2.28
N ALA A 358 5.75 -11.44 2.95
CA ALA A 358 6.27 -12.45 3.88
C ALA A 358 7.01 -13.61 3.21
N THR A 359 6.82 -13.79 1.90
CA THR A 359 7.50 -14.83 1.12
C THR A 359 8.90 -14.41 0.66
N LEU A 360 9.25 -13.14 0.87
CA LEU A 360 10.56 -12.57 0.54
C LEU A 360 11.67 -13.07 1.47
N ASP A 361 11.32 -13.52 2.67
CA ASP A 361 12.22 -13.65 3.82
C ASP A 361 13.45 -14.56 3.61
N GLU A 362 13.54 -15.20 2.45
CA GLU A 362 14.76 -15.80 1.97
C GLU A 362 14.85 -15.45 0.48
N LEU A 363 15.61 -14.41 0.14
CA LEU A 363 15.73 -13.80 -1.20
C LEU A 363 15.98 -14.85 -2.32
N TYR A 364 16.43 -16.06 -1.96
CA TYR A 364 16.73 -17.17 -2.87
C TYR A 364 16.01 -18.51 -2.59
N GLU A 365 15.11 -18.62 -1.60
CA GLU A 365 14.28 -19.83 -1.48
C GLU A 365 13.23 -19.85 -2.59
N LYS A 366 13.54 -20.57 -3.67
CA LYS A 366 12.62 -20.82 -4.79
C LYS A 366 11.24 -21.28 -4.31
N LYS A 367 11.17 -22.05 -3.21
CA LYS A 367 9.94 -22.62 -2.65
C LYS A 367 8.92 -21.55 -2.20
N ASN A 368 9.38 -20.49 -1.53
CA ASN A 368 8.48 -19.45 -1.02
C ASN A 368 7.91 -18.57 -2.15
N LEU A 369 8.68 -18.34 -3.23
CA LEU A 369 8.18 -17.67 -4.43
C LEU A 369 7.11 -18.50 -5.14
N THR A 370 7.35 -19.80 -5.28
CA THR A 370 6.38 -20.71 -5.90
C THR A 370 5.06 -20.72 -5.12
N ILE A 371 5.09 -20.68 -3.79
CA ILE A 371 3.87 -20.61 -2.96
C ILE A 371 3.07 -19.32 -3.26
N PHE A 372 3.74 -18.17 -3.30
CA PHE A 372 3.07 -16.91 -3.64
C PHE A 372 2.49 -16.93 -5.05
N MET A 373 3.21 -17.49 -6.02
CA MET A 373 2.73 -17.63 -7.40
C MET A 373 1.51 -18.55 -7.48
N ILE A 374 1.52 -19.71 -6.82
CA ILE A 374 0.37 -20.63 -6.76
C ILE A 374 -0.83 -19.94 -6.09
N PHE A 375 -0.61 -19.25 -4.97
CA PHE A 375 -1.66 -18.52 -4.27
C PHE A 375 -2.24 -17.39 -5.14
N SER A 376 -1.39 -16.70 -5.92
CA SER A 376 -1.83 -15.65 -6.84
C SER A 376 -2.68 -16.21 -7.98
N VAL A 377 -2.23 -17.30 -8.62
CA VAL A 377 -3.00 -18.01 -9.65
C VAL A 377 -4.33 -18.51 -9.07
N TYR A 378 -4.34 -19.02 -7.85
CA TYR A 378 -5.56 -19.40 -7.14
C TYR A 378 -6.52 -18.21 -6.95
N CYS A 379 -6.03 -17.07 -6.47
CA CYS A 379 -6.83 -15.85 -6.33
C CYS A 379 -7.40 -15.38 -7.67
N PHE A 380 -6.58 -15.30 -8.73
CA PHE A 380 -7.03 -14.89 -10.07
C PHE A 380 -8.08 -15.85 -10.62
N GLY A 381 -7.87 -17.16 -10.44
CA GLY A 381 -8.81 -18.19 -10.87
C GLY A 381 -10.16 -18.05 -10.16
N CYS A 382 -10.15 -17.86 -8.84
CA CYS A 382 -11.38 -17.64 -8.07
C CYS A 382 -12.11 -16.38 -8.52
N LEU A 383 -11.42 -15.24 -8.63
CA LEU A 383 -12.02 -13.98 -9.04
C LEU A 383 -12.57 -14.03 -10.48
N GLY A 384 -11.83 -14.65 -11.41
CA GLY A 384 -12.29 -14.85 -12.79
C GLY A 384 -13.51 -15.78 -12.90
N LEU A 385 -13.62 -16.79 -12.03
CA LEU A 385 -14.79 -17.66 -11.93
C LEU A 385 -16.01 -16.93 -11.37
N MET A 386 -15.82 -16.03 -10.40
CA MET A 386 -16.91 -15.20 -9.85
C MET A 386 -17.38 -14.13 -10.85
N GLY A 387 -16.55 -13.75 -11.82
CA GLY A 387 -16.80 -12.66 -12.77
C GLY A 387 -16.23 -11.31 -12.32
N ASP A 388 -15.38 -11.27 -11.28
CA ASP A 388 -14.76 -10.07 -10.72
C ASP A 388 -13.44 -9.70 -11.42
N PHE A 389 -13.53 -9.31 -12.69
CA PHE A 389 -12.34 -9.02 -13.49
C PHE A 389 -11.62 -7.73 -13.09
N GLY A 390 -12.36 -6.72 -12.59
CA GLY A 390 -11.77 -5.49 -12.07
C GLY A 390 -10.83 -5.78 -10.90
N THR A 391 -11.31 -6.54 -9.90
CA THR A 391 -10.48 -6.95 -8.77
C THR A 391 -9.36 -7.91 -9.17
N ALA A 392 -9.61 -8.82 -10.13
CA ALA A 392 -8.57 -9.72 -10.63
C ALA A 392 -7.38 -8.95 -11.25
N ILE A 393 -7.65 -7.89 -12.02
CA ILE A 393 -6.59 -7.03 -12.60
C ILE A 393 -5.83 -6.30 -11.50
N ILE A 394 -6.52 -5.77 -10.48
CA ILE A 394 -5.88 -5.12 -9.34
C ILE A 394 -4.91 -6.08 -8.64
N PHE A 395 -5.36 -7.30 -8.32
CA PHE A 395 -4.52 -8.32 -7.72
C PHE A 395 -3.35 -8.71 -8.63
N PHE A 396 -3.59 -8.81 -9.94
CA PHE A 396 -2.58 -9.19 -10.91
C PHE A 396 -1.47 -8.14 -10.99
N VAL A 397 -1.82 -6.86 -11.03
CA VAL A 397 -0.81 -5.81 -11.07
C VAL A 397 -0.04 -5.73 -9.74
N THR A 398 -0.72 -5.85 -8.60
CA THR A 398 -0.03 -5.95 -7.31
C THR A 398 0.93 -7.15 -7.26
N PHE A 399 0.51 -8.30 -7.80
CA PHE A 399 1.38 -9.47 -7.95
C PHE A 399 2.62 -9.17 -8.77
N LEU A 400 2.48 -8.50 -9.93
CA LEU A 400 3.59 -8.14 -10.79
C LEU A 400 4.57 -7.22 -10.06
N ILE A 401 4.07 -6.22 -9.34
CA ILE A 401 4.90 -5.26 -8.60
C ILE A 401 5.66 -5.94 -7.47
N ILE A 402 4.98 -6.76 -6.65
CA ILE A 402 5.64 -7.53 -5.58
C ILE A 402 6.66 -8.52 -6.17
N SER A 403 6.31 -9.20 -7.26
CA SER A 403 7.20 -10.16 -7.93
C SER A 403 8.42 -9.47 -8.56
N PHE A 404 8.25 -8.27 -9.09
CA PHE A 404 9.33 -7.46 -9.64
C PHE A 404 10.28 -6.96 -8.56
N LEU A 405 9.74 -6.35 -7.49
CA LEU A 405 10.52 -5.91 -6.32
C LEU A 405 11.33 -7.04 -5.69
N ARG A 406 10.85 -8.27 -5.82
CA ARG A 406 11.55 -9.46 -5.33
C ARG A 406 12.59 -10.02 -6.31
N SER A 407 12.24 -10.15 -7.59
CA SER A 407 13.07 -10.90 -8.54
C SER A 407 14.07 -10.03 -9.30
N GLY A 408 13.80 -8.73 -9.44
CA GLY A 408 14.56 -7.81 -10.29
C GLY A 408 14.60 -8.18 -11.77
N ASP A 409 13.83 -9.19 -12.20
CA ASP A 409 13.97 -9.82 -13.51
C ASP A 409 12.87 -9.36 -14.47
N PHE A 410 13.24 -8.39 -15.31
CA PHE A 410 12.35 -7.85 -16.35
C PHE A 410 11.91 -8.91 -17.37
N SER A 411 12.71 -9.96 -17.63
CA SER A 411 12.34 -11.02 -18.57
C SER A 411 11.20 -11.88 -18.02
N LYS A 412 11.25 -12.24 -16.73
CA LYS A 412 10.15 -12.93 -16.05
C LYS A 412 8.89 -12.06 -16.01
N LEU A 413 9.05 -10.76 -15.76
CA LEU A 413 7.94 -9.81 -15.77
C LEU A 413 7.25 -9.77 -17.14
N ALA A 414 8.01 -9.62 -18.22
CA ALA A 414 7.49 -9.62 -19.58
C ALA A 414 6.76 -10.91 -19.92
N LEU A 415 7.28 -12.07 -19.50
CA LEU A 415 6.62 -13.36 -19.68
C LEU A 415 5.28 -13.44 -18.93
N MET A 416 5.23 -12.99 -17.68
CA MET A 416 3.99 -12.99 -16.88
C MET A 416 2.92 -12.06 -17.48
N VAL A 417 3.33 -10.89 -17.97
CA VAL A 417 2.44 -9.96 -18.68
C VAL A 417 1.93 -10.59 -19.98
N GLY A 418 2.81 -11.23 -20.76
CA GLY A 418 2.43 -11.93 -21.99
C GLY A 418 1.44 -13.07 -21.74
N ALA A 419 1.66 -13.87 -20.70
CA ALA A 419 0.74 -14.94 -20.29
C ALA A 419 -0.63 -14.39 -19.86
N ALA A 420 -0.65 -13.29 -19.12
CA ALA A 420 -1.89 -12.64 -18.71
C ALA A 420 -2.64 -12.01 -19.89
N ALA A 421 -1.94 -11.41 -20.85
CA ALA A 421 -2.56 -10.89 -22.08
C ALA A 421 -3.23 -12.02 -22.89
N ALA A 422 -2.56 -13.17 -23.03
CA ALA A 422 -3.13 -14.35 -23.68
C ALA A 422 -4.37 -14.87 -22.94
N GLY A 423 -4.31 -14.95 -21.60
CA GLY A 423 -5.46 -15.31 -20.75
C GLY A 423 -6.63 -14.31 -20.86
N GLY A 424 -6.34 -13.02 -20.88
CA GLY A 424 -7.31 -11.95 -21.08
C GLY A 424 -8.04 -12.06 -22.43
N PHE A 425 -7.29 -12.26 -23.51
CA PHE A 425 -7.88 -12.47 -24.83
C PHE A 425 -8.77 -13.71 -24.89
N MET A 426 -8.37 -14.79 -24.21
CA MET A 426 -9.20 -15.99 -24.08
C MET A 426 -10.52 -15.69 -23.35
N ILE A 427 -10.49 -14.91 -22.26
CA ILE A 427 -11.68 -14.54 -21.49
C ILE A 427 -12.69 -13.76 -22.34
N LEU A 428 -12.24 -12.85 -23.22
CA LEU A 428 -13.12 -12.10 -24.13
C LEU A 428 -14.00 -13.01 -24.99
N ARG A 429 -13.51 -14.22 -25.32
CA ARG A 429 -14.27 -15.20 -26.09
C ARG A 429 -15.30 -15.97 -25.27
N PHE A 430 -15.04 -16.18 -23.97
CA PHE A 430 -15.87 -17.01 -23.11
C PHE A 430 -16.85 -16.23 -22.21
N LYS A 431 -16.67 -14.92 -22.06
CA LYS A 431 -17.49 -14.06 -21.20
C LYS A 431 -18.09 -12.91 -22.00
N PRO A 432 -19.31 -13.08 -22.58
CA PRO A 432 -19.98 -12.05 -23.38
C PRO A 432 -20.13 -10.70 -22.68
N TYR A 433 -20.38 -10.71 -21.36
CA TYR A 433 -20.48 -9.47 -20.55
C TYR A 433 -19.17 -8.66 -20.52
N VAL A 434 -18.01 -9.33 -20.49
CA VAL A 434 -16.72 -8.63 -20.54
C VAL A 434 -16.52 -8.07 -21.95
N ALA A 435 -16.80 -8.87 -22.97
CA ALA A 435 -16.72 -8.42 -24.36
C ALA A 435 -17.62 -7.20 -24.62
N SER A 436 -18.83 -7.13 -24.02
CA SER A 436 -19.70 -5.97 -24.17
C SER A 436 -19.12 -4.69 -23.55
N ARG A 437 -18.39 -4.78 -22.43
CA ARG A 437 -17.71 -3.61 -21.82
C ARG A 437 -16.58 -3.08 -22.71
N PHE A 438 -15.86 -3.96 -23.40
CA PHE A 438 -14.85 -3.57 -24.38
C PHE A 438 -15.47 -3.05 -25.68
N ALA A 439 -16.63 -3.57 -26.09
CA ALA A 439 -17.32 -3.10 -27.28
C ALA A 439 -17.94 -1.70 -27.09
N SER A 440 -18.38 -1.36 -25.88
CA SER A 440 -18.90 -0.03 -25.55
C SER A 440 -17.81 1.00 -25.29
N TRP A 441 -16.59 0.57 -24.95
CA TRP A 441 -15.46 1.45 -24.65
C TRP A 441 -15.18 2.40 -25.81
N THR A 442 -15.05 3.70 -25.54
CA THR A 442 -14.89 4.79 -26.52
C THR A 442 -16.10 5.08 -27.41
N HIS A 443 -17.19 4.31 -27.25
CA HIS A 443 -18.43 4.39 -28.03
C HIS A 443 -19.65 4.69 -27.14
N VAL A 444 -19.44 5.14 -25.90
CA VAL A 444 -20.52 5.32 -24.90
C VAL A 444 -21.56 6.37 -25.27
N TRP A 445 -21.24 7.27 -26.21
CA TRP A 445 -22.15 8.31 -26.70
C TRP A 445 -22.96 7.89 -27.93
N GLU A 446 -22.70 6.71 -28.50
CA GLU A 446 -23.47 6.22 -29.62
C GLU A 446 -24.91 5.90 -29.20
N ALA A 447 -25.88 6.25 -30.05
CA ALA A 447 -27.30 6.09 -29.73
C ALA A 447 -27.70 4.65 -29.36
N ALA A 448 -27.01 3.65 -29.91
CA ALA A 448 -27.25 2.24 -29.60
C ALA A 448 -26.66 1.79 -28.24
N VAL A 449 -25.76 2.57 -27.66
CA VAL A 449 -24.96 2.21 -26.47
C VAL A 449 -25.31 3.09 -25.27
N VAL A 450 -25.62 4.36 -25.50
CA VAL A 450 -25.77 5.41 -24.47
C VAL A 450 -26.84 5.10 -23.44
N ASP A 451 -27.94 4.45 -23.83
CA ASP A 451 -29.04 4.07 -22.93
C ASP A 451 -28.91 2.64 -22.39
N GLY A 452 -27.84 1.93 -22.76
CA GLY A 452 -27.55 0.56 -22.34
C GLY A 452 -26.19 0.46 -21.66
N ALA A 453 -25.23 -0.19 -22.32
CA ALA A 453 -23.91 -0.47 -21.75
C ALA A 453 -23.10 0.80 -21.41
N GLY A 454 -23.34 1.92 -22.12
CA GLY A 454 -22.68 3.20 -21.89
C GLY A 454 -23.40 4.13 -20.91
N PHE A 455 -24.55 3.73 -20.37
CA PHE A 455 -25.42 4.59 -19.55
C PHE A 455 -24.71 5.20 -18.33
N GLN A 456 -23.99 4.39 -17.57
CA GLN A 456 -23.28 4.87 -16.37
C GLN A 456 -22.19 5.89 -16.75
N GLN A 457 -21.39 5.59 -17.77
CA GLN A 457 -20.26 6.43 -18.18
C GLN A 457 -20.74 7.76 -18.80
N SER A 458 -21.77 7.73 -19.64
CA SER A 458 -22.31 8.95 -20.27
C SER A 458 -22.91 9.90 -19.23
N ARG A 459 -23.68 9.38 -18.26
CA ARG A 459 -24.24 10.19 -17.16
C ARG A 459 -23.15 10.77 -16.26
N THR A 460 -22.15 9.97 -15.92
CA THR A 460 -21.00 10.41 -15.13
C THR A 460 -20.29 11.59 -15.78
N MET A 461 -20.03 11.51 -17.09
CA MET A 461 -19.38 12.60 -17.83
C MET A 461 -20.27 13.85 -17.97
N SER A 462 -21.58 13.68 -18.21
CA SER A 462 -22.52 14.81 -18.23
C SER A 462 -22.60 15.53 -16.88
N ALA A 463 -22.64 14.79 -15.77
CA ALA A 463 -22.69 15.34 -14.42
C ALA A 463 -21.37 16.01 -14.02
N ALA A 464 -20.25 15.40 -14.38
CA ALA A 464 -18.93 15.99 -14.20
C ALA A 464 -18.81 17.34 -14.94
N ALA A 465 -19.38 17.44 -16.15
CA ALA A 465 -19.40 18.70 -16.88
C ALA A 465 -20.22 19.80 -16.18
N SER A 466 -21.33 19.46 -15.51
CA SER A 466 -22.14 20.43 -14.76
C SER A 466 -21.47 20.95 -13.49
N GLY A 467 -20.60 20.17 -12.84
CA GLY A 467 -19.88 20.59 -11.63
C GLY A 467 -18.82 21.68 -11.86
N GLY A 468 -18.25 21.75 -13.07
CA GLY A 468 -17.17 22.69 -13.37
C GLY A 468 -15.96 22.55 -12.43
N LEU A 469 -15.24 23.65 -12.17
CA LEU A 469 -14.03 23.62 -11.34
C LEU A 469 -14.30 23.53 -9.82
N ILE A 470 -15.43 24.10 -9.38
CA ILE A 470 -15.72 24.40 -7.96
C ILE A 470 -16.92 23.59 -7.43
N GLY A 471 -17.65 22.90 -8.31
CA GLY A 471 -18.78 22.04 -7.95
C GLY A 471 -20.10 22.78 -7.87
N VAL A 472 -21.19 22.00 -7.87
CA VAL A 472 -22.55 22.47 -7.60
C VAL A 472 -22.91 22.44 -6.11
N GLY A 473 -21.99 22.04 -5.25
CA GLY A 473 -22.20 21.95 -3.81
C GLY A 473 -22.59 20.53 -3.37
N PRO A 474 -22.08 20.06 -2.22
CA PRO A 474 -22.49 18.79 -1.64
C PRO A 474 -24.01 18.69 -1.44
N GLY A 475 -24.62 17.63 -1.97
CA GLY A 475 -26.07 17.37 -1.87
C GLY A 475 -26.93 18.06 -2.92
N GLU A 476 -26.32 18.74 -3.89
CA GLU A 476 -27.04 19.49 -4.95
C GLU A 476 -26.80 18.90 -6.35
N GLY A 477 -26.10 17.77 -6.44
CA GLY A 477 -25.82 17.06 -7.69
C GLY A 477 -27.02 16.23 -8.17
N TRP A 478 -27.08 15.91 -9.46
CA TRP A 478 -28.13 15.04 -10.02
C TRP A 478 -27.64 13.62 -10.31
N LEU A 479 -26.32 13.37 -10.37
CA LEU A 479 -25.77 12.03 -10.61
C LEU A 479 -26.15 11.03 -9.52
N GLU A 480 -26.47 11.51 -8.32
CA GLU A 480 -26.93 10.70 -7.18
C GLU A 480 -28.13 9.80 -7.50
N SER A 481 -28.93 10.18 -8.50
CA SER A 481 -30.09 9.43 -8.97
C SER A 481 -29.73 8.22 -9.85
N VAL A 482 -28.48 8.12 -10.30
CA VAL A 482 -28.00 7.04 -11.17
C VAL A 482 -27.54 5.85 -10.32
N PRO A 483 -27.90 4.60 -10.67
CA PRO A 483 -27.48 3.43 -9.90
C PRO A 483 -25.95 3.31 -9.78
N ALA A 484 -25.47 3.01 -8.56
CA ALA A 484 -24.04 2.88 -8.22
C ALA A 484 -23.24 4.19 -8.32
N ALA A 485 -23.90 5.34 -8.17
CA ALA A 485 -23.25 6.64 -8.26
C ALA A 485 -22.24 6.92 -7.13
N ASP A 486 -22.55 6.47 -5.93
CA ASP A 486 -21.71 6.56 -4.73
C ASP A 486 -20.64 5.47 -4.63
N THR A 487 -20.77 4.39 -5.39
CA THR A 487 -19.77 3.31 -5.44
C THR A 487 -18.84 3.48 -6.65
N ASP A 488 -19.34 3.18 -7.84
CA ASP A 488 -18.53 2.92 -9.02
C ASP A 488 -18.28 4.20 -9.80
N MET A 489 -19.22 5.16 -9.74
CA MET A 489 -19.14 6.46 -10.42
C MET A 489 -18.74 7.61 -9.49
N VAL A 490 -18.19 7.28 -8.31
CA VAL A 490 -17.92 8.27 -7.25
C VAL A 490 -17.03 9.41 -7.72
N PHE A 491 -16.10 9.15 -8.65
CA PHE A 491 -15.25 10.21 -9.20
C PHE A 491 -16.05 11.28 -9.94
N GLY A 492 -17.09 10.91 -10.69
CA GLY A 492 -17.98 11.87 -11.33
C GLY A 492 -18.82 12.65 -10.33
N MET A 493 -19.30 11.98 -9.26
CA MET A 493 -20.03 12.65 -8.18
C MET A 493 -19.16 13.67 -7.45
N LEU A 494 -17.88 13.35 -7.21
CA LEU A 494 -16.92 14.31 -6.67
C LEU A 494 -16.74 15.51 -7.62
N ILE A 495 -16.62 15.31 -8.92
CA ILE A 495 -16.50 16.44 -9.86
C ILE A 495 -17.76 17.28 -9.84
N GLU A 496 -18.94 16.64 -9.88
CA GLU A 496 -20.22 17.33 -9.88
C GLU A 496 -20.39 18.18 -8.62
N GLU A 497 -20.34 17.58 -7.44
CA GLU A 497 -20.69 18.24 -6.18
C GLU A 497 -19.55 19.08 -5.60
N TRP A 498 -18.32 18.57 -5.67
CA TRP A 498 -17.14 19.16 -5.04
C TRP A 498 -16.24 19.90 -6.02
N GLY A 499 -16.47 19.75 -7.33
CA GLY A 499 -15.70 20.38 -8.37
C GLY A 499 -14.48 19.57 -8.79
N PHE A 500 -14.04 19.82 -10.02
CA PHE A 500 -12.87 19.16 -10.61
C PHE A 500 -11.60 19.30 -9.75
N ILE A 501 -11.41 20.45 -9.09
CA ILE A 501 -10.20 20.68 -8.28
C ILE A 501 -10.13 19.69 -7.10
N ILE A 502 -11.23 19.53 -6.35
CA ILE A 502 -11.25 18.62 -5.20
C ILE A 502 -11.15 17.15 -5.65
N ALA A 503 -11.78 16.80 -6.78
CA ALA A 503 -11.66 15.46 -7.35
C ALA A 503 -10.21 15.13 -7.73
N VAL A 504 -9.48 16.05 -8.38
CA VAL A 504 -8.05 15.88 -8.68
C VAL A 504 -7.22 15.80 -7.40
N LEU A 505 -7.53 16.62 -6.39
CA LEU A 505 -6.88 16.57 -5.08
C LEU A 505 -7.08 15.23 -4.36
N ALA A 506 -8.23 14.59 -4.50
CA ALA A 506 -8.47 13.24 -3.99
C ALA A 506 -7.57 12.20 -4.70
N VAL A 507 -7.38 12.31 -6.01
CA VAL A 507 -6.43 11.46 -6.76
C VAL A 507 -4.98 11.73 -6.31
N LEU A 508 -4.58 13.00 -6.20
CA LEU A 508 -3.24 13.39 -5.75
C LEU A 508 -2.93 12.92 -4.33
N SER A 509 -3.96 12.77 -3.48
CA SER A 509 -3.83 12.19 -2.15
C SER A 509 -3.31 10.75 -2.22
N ILE A 510 -3.91 9.91 -3.05
CA ILE A 510 -3.49 8.51 -3.27
C ILE A 510 -2.09 8.44 -3.92
N VAL A 511 -1.83 9.30 -4.90
CA VAL A 511 -0.51 9.40 -5.56
C VAL A 511 0.57 9.77 -4.54
N THR A 512 0.28 10.70 -3.62
CA THR A 512 1.24 11.14 -2.59
C THR A 512 1.61 9.99 -1.65
N LEU A 513 0.62 9.24 -1.15
CA LEU A 513 0.86 8.07 -0.30
C LEU A 513 1.76 7.04 -1.02
N SER A 514 1.60 6.91 -2.32
CA SER A 514 2.38 5.99 -3.15
C SER A 514 3.80 6.46 -3.43
N ILE A 515 3.99 7.76 -3.69
CA ILE A 515 5.33 8.37 -3.79
C ILE A 515 6.07 8.19 -2.47
N PHE A 516 5.38 8.35 -1.34
CA PHE A 516 5.96 8.10 -0.03
C PHE A 516 6.38 6.63 0.16
N ALA A 517 5.54 5.67 -0.26
CA ALA A 517 5.91 4.25 -0.25
C ALA A 517 7.16 3.96 -1.09
N TYR A 518 7.24 4.52 -2.30
CA TYR A 518 8.43 4.40 -3.15
C TYR A 518 9.69 4.96 -2.46
N ARG A 519 9.58 6.12 -1.82
CA ARG A 519 10.70 6.72 -1.07
C ARG A 519 11.12 5.91 0.15
N SER A 520 10.21 5.11 0.72
CA SER A 520 10.53 4.18 1.80
C SER A 520 11.44 3.02 1.34
N ILE A 521 11.61 2.80 0.03
CA ILE A 521 12.54 1.79 -0.49
C ILE A 521 13.99 2.12 -0.11
N PHE A 522 14.41 3.36 -0.33
CA PHE A 522 15.79 3.78 -0.08
C PHE A 522 16.14 3.91 1.41
N ALA A 523 15.11 4.07 2.26
CA ALA A 523 15.25 4.30 3.69
C ALA A 523 14.92 3.06 4.54
N GLY A 524 14.31 2.06 3.89
CA GLY A 524 13.56 1.01 4.55
C GLY A 524 14.46 0.15 5.43
N ARG A 525 14.11 0.06 6.71
CA ARG A 525 14.83 -0.82 7.66
C ARG A 525 14.53 -2.30 7.43
N SER A 526 13.52 -2.65 6.64
CA SER A 526 13.23 -4.05 6.33
C SER A 526 12.55 -4.15 4.98
N THR A 527 13.09 -5.03 4.14
CA THR A 527 12.58 -5.32 2.81
C THR A 527 11.12 -5.79 2.86
N TYR A 528 10.72 -6.51 3.93
CA TYR A 528 9.32 -6.88 4.16
C TYR A 528 8.38 -5.67 4.21
N TYR A 529 8.66 -4.69 5.07
CA TYR A 529 7.75 -3.54 5.24
C TYR A 529 7.73 -2.67 3.98
N THR A 530 8.88 -2.50 3.34
CA THR A 530 8.99 -1.77 2.06
C THR A 530 8.15 -2.42 0.96
N ILE A 531 8.30 -3.74 0.74
CA ILE A 531 7.51 -4.44 -0.28
C ILE A 531 6.03 -4.42 0.08
N ALA A 532 5.67 -4.59 1.35
CA ALA A 532 4.29 -4.52 1.79
C ALA A 532 3.67 -3.13 1.54
N ALA A 533 4.40 -2.05 1.84
CA ALA A 533 3.96 -0.69 1.58
C ALA A 533 3.81 -0.41 0.08
N CYS A 534 4.79 -0.80 -0.74
CA CYS A 534 4.72 -0.66 -2.20
C CYS A 534 3.59 -1.51 -2.80
N GLY A 535 3.38 -2.73 -2.31
CA GLY A 535 2.28 -3.61 -2.71
C GLY A 535 0.91 -3.00 -2.37
N ALA A 536 0.73 -2.48 -1.15
CA ALA A 536 -0.49 -1.82 -0.72
C ALA A 536 -0.78 -0.54 -1.52
N MET A 537 0.23 0.33 -1.69
CA MET A 537 0.02 1.60 -2.40
C MET A 537 -0.13 1.43 -3.91
N SER A 538 0.55 0.45 -4.51
CA SER A 538 0.29 0.12 -5.91
C SER A 538 -1.13 -0.38 -6.11
N MET A 539 -1.66 -1.18 -5.17
CA MET A 539 -3.06 -1.58 -5.20
C MET A 539 -4.00 -0.38 -5.18
N PHE A 540 -3.75 0.62 -4.33
CA PHE A 540 -4.52 1.87 -4.34
C PHE A 540 -4.42 2.62 -5.66
N ILE A 541 -3.22 2.80 -6.23
CA ILE A 541 -3.06 3.49 -7.53
C ILE A 541 -3.89 2.80 -8.61
N PHE A 542 -3.74 1.48 -8.76
CA PHE A 542 -4.43 0.76 -9.83
C PHE A 542 -5.94 0.75 -9.64
N GLN A 543 -6.39 0.64 -8.40
CA GLN A 543 -7.81 0.73 -8.06
C GLN A 543 -8.37 2.12 -8.36
N THR A 544 -7.66 3.19 -7.99
CA THR A 544 -8.02 4.58 -8.35
C THR A 544 -8.00 4.79 -9.87
N MET A 545 -7.01 4.28 -10.59
CA MET A 545 -6.93 4.38 -12.05
C MET A 545 -8.13 3.73 -12.73
N LEU A 546 -8.49 2.50 -12.33
CA LEU A 546 -9.63 1.79 -12.91
C LEU A 546 -10.96 2.49 -12.62
N ASN A 547 -11.13 3.06 -11.42
CA ASN A 547 -12.33 3.84 -11.09
C ASN A 547 -12.38 5.14 -11.92
N VAL A 548 -11.34 5.98 -11.83
CA VAL A 548 -11.27 7.30 -12.47
C VAL A 548 -11.36 7.18 -13.99
N PHE A 549 -10.50 6.36 -14.59
CA PHE A 549 -10.46 6.21 -16.05
C PHE A 549 -11.64 5.42 -16.60
N GLY A 550 -12.21 4.49 -15.82
CA GLY A 550 -13.44 3.79 -16.20
C GLY A 550 -14.64 4.74 -16.27
N CYS A 551 -14.78 5.63 -15.28
CA CYS A 551 -15.85 6.62 -15.18
C CYS A 551 -15.88 7.60 -16.37
N VAL A 552 -14.71 7.99 -16.87
CA VAL A 552 -14.56 8.96 -17.97
C VAL A 552 -14.28 8.29 -19.33
N ASP A 553 -14.56 6.99 -19.45
CA ASP A 553 -14.42 6.20 -20.69
C ASP A 553 -13.01 6.18 -21.31
N LEU A 554 -11.97 6.42 -20.50
CA LEU A 554 -10.57 6.24 -20.90
C LEU A 554 -10.13 4.76 -20.82
N LEU A 555 -10.73 3.99 -19.91
CA LEU A 555 -10.62 2.55 -19.82
C LEU A 555 -12.02 1.91 -19.80
N PRO A 556 -12.16 0.63 -20.15
CA PRO A 556 -13.42 -0.09 -19.99
C PRO A 556 -13.92 0.00 -18.54
N PHE A 557 -15.21 0.23 -18.36
CA PHE A 557 -15.82 0.33 -17.03
C PHE A 557 -15.74 -1.00 -16.28
N THR A 558 -15.07 -1.00 -15.13
CA THR A 558 -14.80 -2.21 -14.33
C THR A 558 -15.61 -2.30 -13.03
N GLY A 559 -16.25 -1.21 -12.58
CA GLY A 559 -17.07 -1.20 -11.36
C GLY A 559 -16.27 -1.44 -10.08
N VAL A 560 -15.04 -0.90 -9.98
CA VAL A 560 -14.22 -1.00 -8.77
C VAL A 560 -14.30 0.29 -7.96
N THR A 561 -14.18 0.17 -6.63
CA THR A 561 -14.28 1.30 -5.70
C THR A 561 -13.07 2.21 -5.76
N PHE A 562 -13.24 3.51 -5.54
CA PHE A 562 -12.17 4.46 -5.24
C PHE A 562 -11.77 4.31 -3.75
N PRO A 563 -10.50 4.01 -3.41
CA PRO A 563 -10.05 3.81 -2.04
C PRO A 563 -10.37 5.00 -1.13
N PHE A 564 -10.94 4.74 0.06
CA PHE A 564 -11.43 5.73 1.03
C PHE A 564 -12.57 6.65 0.59
N VAL A 565 -13.02 6.64 -0.66
CA VAL A 565 -14.05 7.59 -1.14
C VAL A 565 -15.36 6.89 -1.46
N SER A 566 -15.33 5.79 -2.23
CA SER A 566 -16.56 5.07 -2.58
C SER A 566 -17.32 4.55 -1.36
N ASN A 567 -18.65 4.49 -1.49
CA ASN A 567 -19.49 3.75 -0.57
C ASN A 567 -19.18 2.25 -0.65
N GLY A 568 -18.92 1.62 0.50
CA GLY A 568 -18.52 0.23 0.52
C GLY A 568 -17.87 -0.12 1.86
N GLY A 569 -18.65 -0.71 2.75
CA GLY A 569 -18.22 -0.97 4.14
C GLY A 569 -16.92 -1.77 4.23
N THR A 570 -16.84 -2.91 3.52
CA THR A 570 -15.63 -3.74 3.53
C THR A 570 -14.44 -3.05 2.85
N SER A 571 -14.67 -2.37 1.72
CA SER A 571 -13.59 -1.68 0.98
C SER A 571 -13.02 -0.51 1.79
N MET A 572 -13.87 0.22 2.52
CA MET A 572 -13.46 1.28 3.44
C MET A 572 -12.59 0.72 4.58
N MET A 573 -13.05 -0.34 5.24
CA MET A 573 -12.27 -0.99 6.32
C MET A 573 -10.91 -1.47 5.84
N VAL A 574 -10.87 -2.08 4.65
CA VAL A 574 -9.65 -2.59 4.02
C VAL A 574 -8.71 -1.47 3.60
N SER A 575 -9.23 -0.33 3.13
CA SER A 575 -8.41 0.84 2.79
C SER A 575 -7.64 1.34 4.01
N TRP A 576 -8.30 1.47 5.16
CA TRP A 576 -7.61 1.81 6.41
C TRP A 576 -6.62 0.72 6.85
N ALA A 577 -6.96 -0.57 6.72
CA ALA A 577 -6.04 -1.66 7.04
C ALA A 577 -4.79 -1.70 6.15
N LEU A 578 -4.93 -1.43 4.84
CA LEU A 578 -3.80 -1.36 3.90
C LEU A 578 -2.86 -0.18 4.20
N LEU A 579 -3.40 0.94 4.71
CA LEU A 579 -2.59 2.07 5.16
C LEU A 579 -1.63 1.70 6.30
N ALA A 580 -1.95 0.67 7.10
CA ALA A 580 -1.07 0.17 8.15
C ALA A 580 0.27 -0.36 7.62
N PHE A 581 0.31 -0.93 6.40
CA PHE A 581 1.57 -1.34 5.78
C PHE A 581 2.46 -0.16 5.46
N LEU A 582 1.89 0.94 4.95
CA LEU A 582 2.63 2.18 4.70
C LEU A 582 3.15 2.77 6.01
N LYS A 583 2.31 2.79 7.05
CA LYS A 583 2.69 3.21 8.40
C LYS A 583 3.80 2.34 9.00
N ALA A 584 3.86 1.06 8.66
CA ALA A 584 4.93 0.17 9.13
C ALA A 584 6.26 0.40 8.41
N ALA A 585 6.24 0.88 7.17
CA ALA A 585 7.43 1.24 6.39
C ALA A 585 7.97 2.65 6.70
N ASP A 586 7.21 3.49 7.39
CA ASP A 586 7.61 4.86 7.73
C ASP A 586 8.82 4.86 8.67
N THR A 587 9.95 5.39 8.22
CA THR A 587 11.22 5.38 8.97
C THR A 587 11.38 6.57 9.91
N ARG A 588 10.48 7.55 9.85
CA ARG A 588 10.51 8.76 10.68
C ARG A 588 10.31 8.41 12.16
N GLU A 589 11.10 9.03 13.05
CA GLU A 589 11.00 8.78 14.49
C GLU A 589 9.60 9.14 15.00
N ARG A 590 8.95 8.24 15.76
CA ARG A 590 7.59 8.49 16.32
C ARG A 590 6.51 8.76 15.26
N ALA A 591 6.72 8.35 14.02
CA ALA A 591 5.69 8.47 13.00
C ALA A 591 4.66 7.33 13.02
N SER A 592 4.95 6.20 13.68
CA SER A 592 4.07 5.04 13.69
C SER A 592 4.27 4.14 14.92
N ILE A 593 3.18 3.54 15.42
CA ILE A 593 3.24 2.51 16.49
C ILE A 593 3.92 1.23 15.99
N ALA A 594 3.84 0.95 14.69
CA ALA A 594 4.46 -0.23 14.09
C ALA A 594 6.00 -0.16 14.17
N VAL A 595 6.57 1.04 14.27
CA VAL A 595 8.01 1.25 14.36
C VAL A 595 8.37 1.35 15.83
N LYS A 596 9.14 0.38 16.35
CA LYS A 596 9.76 0.55 17.67
C LYS A 596 10.69 1.75 17.58
N ALA A 597 10.39 2.82 18.34
CA ALA A 597 11.41 3.79 18.69
C ALA A 597 12.60 2.99 19.23
N GLY A 598 13.78 3.15 18.62
CA GLY A 598 14.98 2.45 19.04
C GLY A 598 15.05 2.56 20.56
N GLY A 599 14.98 1.40 21.24
CA GLY A 599 15.11 1.38 22.68
C GLY A 599 16.36 2.17 23.03
N LYS A 600 16.30 2.99 24.09
CA LYS A 600 17.51 3.52 24.70
C LYS A 600 18.48 2.34 24.83
N ILE A 601 19.54 2.37 24.04
CA ILE A 601 20.71 1.53 24.25
C ILE A 601 21.40 2.07 25.50
#